data_AF-A0A2V9M7W4-F1
#
_entry.id   AF-A0A2V9M7W4-F1
#
_cell.length_a   1.000
_cell.length_b   1.000
_cell.length_c   1.000
_cell.angle_alpha   90.00
_cell.angle_beta   90.00
_cell.angle_gamma   90.00
#
_symmetry.space_group_name_H-M   'P 1'
#
loop_
_entity.id
_entity.type
_entity.pdbx_description
1 polymer ?
#
loop_
_entity_poly.entity_id
_entity_poly.type
_entity_poly.pdbx_seq_one_letter_code
_entity_poly.pdbx_strand_id
1 'polypeptide(L)'
;MKSSHTRIVRTFAIFALFTLAHASGGVPAQSSVPIVFENVAPSAGVNFKQINYATEMKYPFETLGGAVAAVDYNNDGFVDLFFVNGAPSPEHIRKDPASFNRLYKNNGNGTFTDVTEAAGLTGRGIKGYPQGVAAGDY
;
A
#
# COMPACT_ATOMS: atom_id res chain seq x y z
N MET A 1 61.64 -8.07 1.19
CA MET A 1 60.26 -8.62 1.24
C MET A 1 59.34 -7.75 0.38
N LYS A 2 58.98 -8.23 -0.82
CA LYS A 2 57.69 -8.09 -1.52
C LYS A 2 57.92 -8.55 -2.97
N SER A 3 57.59 -9.83 -3.18
CA SER A 3 57.55 -10.48 -4.48
C SER A 3 56.38 -9.91 -5.29
N SER A 4 56.66 -9.36 -6.47
CA SER A 4 55.67 -9.11 -7.52
C SER A 4 55.80 -10.27 -8.51
N HIS A 5 54.84 -11.18 -8.49
CA HIS A 5 54.73 -12.25 -9.48
C HIS A 5 53.75 -11.82 -10.57
N THR A 6 54.32 -11.29 -11.66
CA THR A 6 53.66 -11.25 -12.97
C THR A 6 53.52 -12.70 -13.45
N ARG A 7 52.29 -13.21 -13.55
CA ARG A 7 52.02 -14.49 -14.23
C ARG A 7 51.59 -14.22 -15.66
N ILE A 8 52.47 -14.58 -16.59
CA ILE A 8 52.23 -14.68 -18.03
C ILE A 8 51.22 -15.81 -18.26
N VAL A 9 50.06 -15.50 -18.84
CA VAL A 9 49.08 -16.50 -19.27
C VAL A 9 49.49 -17.01 -20.64
N ARG A 10 49.78 -18.31 -20.76
CA ARG A 10 50.00 -19.00 -22.04
C ARG A 10 48.66 -19.53 -22.55
N THR A 11 48.16 -18.96 -23.63
CA THR A 11 46.98 -19.45 -24.35
C THR A 11 47.35 -20.70 -25.15
N PHE A 12 46.72 -21.84 -24.85
CA PHE A 12 46.60 -22.97 -25.77
C PHE A 12 45.16 -22.96 -26.29
N ALA A 13 44.98 -22.70 -27.58
CA ALA A 13 43.70 -22.87 -28.25
C ALA A 13 43.60 -24.32 -28.74
N ILE A 14 42.73 -25.12 -28.13
CA ILE A 14 42.28 -26.39 -28.69
C ILE A 14 40.93 -26.11 -29.36
N PHE A 15 40.90 -26.18 -30.70
CA PHE A 15 39.64 -26.23 -31.45
C PHE A 15 39.05 -27.63 -31.30
N ALA A 16 38.16 -27.80 -30.33
CA ALA A 16 37.29 -28.97 -30.27
C ALA A 16 36.01 -28.67 -31.07
N LEU A 17 35.81 -29.42 -32.15
CA LEU A 17 34.57 -29.44 -32.91
C LEU A 17 33.49 -30.10 -32.03
N PHE A 18 32.73 -29.31 -31.28
CA PHE A 18 31.56 -29.80 -30.56
C PHE A 18 30.42 -29.99 -31.56
N THR A 19 30.05 -31.25 -31.79
CA THR A 19 28.74 -31.58 -32.36
C THR A 19 27.66 -30.98 -31.46
N LEU A 20 26.85 -30.09 -32.02
CA LEU A 20 25.72 -29.49 -31.31
C LEU A 20 24.60 -30.53 -31.19
N ALA A 21 24.73 -31.42 -30.21
CA ALA A 21 23.59 -32.17 -29.72
C ALA A 21 22.66 -31.13 -29.07
N HIS A 22 21.53 -30.84 -29.71
CA HIS A 22 20.44 -30.12 -29.06
C HIS A 22 19.90 -31.04 -27.97
N ALA A 23 20.48 -30.96 -26.77
CA ALA A 23 19.75 -31.36 -25.58
C ALA A 23 18.55 -30.43 -25.53
N SER A 24 17.35 -30.98 -25.74
CA SER A 24 16.10 -30.35 -25.33
C SER A 24 16.14 -30.23 -23.80
N GLY A 25 16.91 -29.25 -23.32
CA GLY A 25 16.87 -28.82 -21.93
C GLY A 25 15.47 -28.30 -21.69
N GLY A 26 14.60 -29.19 -21.19
CA GLY A 26 13.29 -28.79 -20.71
C GLY A 26 13.49 -27.64 -19.76
N VAL A 27 12.77 -26.53 -20.00
CA VAL A 27 12.71 -25.42 -19.05
C VAL A 27 12.37 -26.06 -17.70
N PRO A 28 13.22 -25.93 -16.66
CA PRO A 28 12.90 -26.50 -15.36
C PRO A 28 11.52 -25.98 -14.96
N ALA A 29 10.60 -26.89 -14.67
CA ALA A 29 9.27 -26.54 -14.23
C ALA A 29 9.41 -25.61 -13.03
N GLN A 30 9.03 -24.34 -13.22
CA GLN A 30 9.08 -23.35 -12.17
C GLN A 30 8.20 -23.85 -11.04
N SER A 31 8.79 -24.16 -9.89
CA SER A 31 8.03 -24.66 -8.74
C SER A 31 6.97 -23.62 -8.39
N SER A 32 5.70 -23.95 -8.62
CA SER A 32 4.59 -23.07 -8.31
C SER A 32 4.30 -23.14 -6.82
N VAL A 33 5.17 -22.51 -6.00
CA VAL A 33 4.80 -22.20 -4.63
C VAL A 33 3.58 -21.26 -4.72
N PRO A 34 2.43 -21.61 -4.12
CA PRO A 34 1.24 -20.78 -4.19
C PRO A 34 1.51 -19.41 -3.55
N ILE A 35 1.12 -18.33 -4.21
CA ILE A 35 1.07 -17.00 -3.60
C ILE A 35 -0.12 -16.98 -2.64
N VAL A 36 0.14 -16.64 -1.38
CA VAL A 36 -0.89 -16.51 -0.34
C VAL A 36 -0.92 -15.06 0.14
N PHE A 37 -2.12 -14.52 0.34
CA PHE A 37 -2.33 -13.20 0.91
C PHE A 37 -2.93 -13.34 2.32
N GLU A 38 -2.47 -12.51 3.24
CA GLU A 38 -3.02 -12.39 4.59
C GLU A 38 -3.52 -10.96 4.82
N ASN A 39 -4.68 -10.83 5.47
CA ASN A 39 -5.17 -9.54 5.93
C ASN A 39 -4.54 -9.18 7.28
N VAL A 40 -3.54 -8.32 7.27
CA VAL A 40 -2.86 -7.84 8.47
C VAL A 40 -3.47 -6.56 9.06
N ALA A 41 -4.50 -5.96 8.43
CA ALA A 41 -5.05 -4.69 8.89
C ALA A 41 -5.56 -4.73 10.35
N PRO A 42 -6.31 -5.76 10.79
CA PRO A 42 -6.78 -5.85 12.17
C PRO A 42 -5.63 -5.94 13.18
N SER A 43 -4.60 -6.76 12.91
CA SER A 43 -3.44 -6.93 13.80
C SER A 43 -2.50 -5.72 13.77
N ALA A 44 -2.47 -4.98 12.67
CA ALA A 44 -1.76 -3.72 12.54
C ALA A 44 -2.50 -2.54 13.21
N GLY A 45 -3.73 -2.71 13.70
CA GLY A 45 -4.52 -1.63 14.32
C GLY A 45 -5.32 -0.76 13.34
N VAL A 46 -5.41 -1.15 12.07
CA VAL A 46 -6.20 -0.46 11.04
C VAL A 46 -7.59 -1.10 10.95
N ASN A 47 -8.59 -0.44 11.53
CA ASN A 47 -9.98 -0.95 11.62
C ASN A 47 -10.98 -0.10 10.83
N PHE A 48 -10.52 0.57 9.76
CA PHE A 48 -11.36 1.43 8.95
C PHE A 48 -12.49 0.63 8.27
N LYS A 49 -13.70 1.20 8.33
CA LYS A 49 -14.84 0.70 7.59
C LYS A 49 -15.49 1.84 6.82
N GLN A 50 -15.62 1.65 5.52
CA GLN A 50 -16.35 2.58 4.67
C GLN A 50 -17.85 2.47 4.96
N ILE A 51 -18.48 3.62 5.20
CA ILE A 51 -19.93 3.79 5.35
C ILE A 51 -20.37 4.80 4.29
N ASN A 52 -20.93 4.29 3.21
CA ASN A 52 -21.40 5.09 2.08
C ASN A 52 -22.85 5.60 2.25
N TYR A 53 -23.55 5.22 3.32
CA TYR A 53 -24.94 5.57 3.56
C TYR A 53 -25.87 5.32 2.36
N ALA A 54 -25.66 4.19 1.66
CA ALA A 54 -26.45 3.85 0.48
C ALA A 54 -27.96 3.89 0.75
N THR A 55 -28.69 4.59 -0.11
CA THR A 55 -30.15 4.66 -0.11
C THR A 55 -30.72 3.77 -1.22
N GLU A 56 -32.04 3.59 -1.26
CA GLU A 56 -32.70 2.87 -2.37
C GLU A 56 -32.43 3.54 -3.72
N MET A 57 -32.26 4.87 -3.72
CA MET A 57 -31.98 5.67 -4.91
C MET A 57 -30.58 5.43 -5.47
N LYS A 58 -29.64 4.92 -4.66
CA LYS A 58 -28.26 4.59 -5.05
C LYS A 58 -27.59 5.72 -5.83
N TYR A 59 -27.55 6.90 -5.23
CA TYR A 59 -26.95 8.07 -5.88
C TYR A 59 -25.50 7.78 -6.29
N PRO A 60 -24.97 8.41 -7.36
CA PRO A 60 -23.61 8.15 -7.81
C PRO A 60 -22.55 8.29 -6.71
N PHE A 61 -22.69 9.26 -5.79
CA PHE A 61 -21.76 9.43 -4.67
C PHE A 61 -21.84 8.32 -3.62
N GLU A 62 -22.92 7.55 -3.56
CA GLU A 62 -23.07 6.39 -2.67
C GLU A 62 -22.38 5.15 -3.24
N THR A 63 -22.29 5.06 -4.56
CA THR A 63 -21.65 3.94 -5.28
C THR A 63 -20.17 4.18 -5.52
N LEU A 64 -19.76 5.45 -5.58
CA LEU A 64 -18.37 5.85 -5.47
C LEU A 64 -17.93 5.67 -4.01
N GLY A 65 -16.85 4.90 -3.82
CA GLY A 65 -16.38 4.46 -2.51
C GLY A 65 -15.73 5.58 -1.69
N GLY A 66 -14.93 5.18 -0.70
CA GLY A 66 -14.06 6.11 0.01
C GLY A 66 -12.77 6.34 -0.79
N ALA A 67 -11.88 7.15 -0.22
CA ALA A 67 -10.52 7.29 -0.73
C ALA A 67 -9.51 7.23 0.41
N VAL A 68 -8.27 6.90 0.08
CA VAL A 68 -7.15 6.84 1.00
C VAL A 68 -5.97 7.62 0.43
N ALA A 69 -5.28 8.38 1.28
CA ALA A 69 -3.96 8.94 1.01
C ALA A 69 -2.94 8.25 1.90
N ALA A 70 -1.78 7.94 1.32
CA ALA A 70 -0.60 7.51 2.05
C ALA A 70 0.39 8.69 2.07
N VAL A 71 0.68 9.22 3.26
CA VAL A 71 1.49 10.44 3.44
C VAL A 71 2.13 10.40 4.82
N ASP A 72 3.39 10.83 4.94
CA ASP A 72 4.04 11.09 6.23
C ASP A 72 3.57 12.48 6.71
N TYR A 73 2.51 12.53 7.53
CA TYR A 73 1.86 13.81 7.84
C TYR A 73 2.58 14.61 8.93
N ASN A 74 3.40 13.93 9.74
CA ASN A 74 4.11 14.52 10.89
C ASN A 74 5.63 14.59 10.67
N ASN A 75 6.12 14.15 9.51
CA ASN A 75 7.52 14.15 9.12
C ASN A 75 8.40 13.33 10.09
N ASP A 76 7.88 12.19 10.56
CA ASP A 76 8.63 11.26 11.43
C ASP A 76 9.35 10.15 10.64
N GLY A 77 9.21 10.15 9.32
CA GLY A 77 9.82 9.20 8.41
C GLY A 77 8.98 7.93 8.18
N PHE A 78 7.79 7.84 8.77
CA PHE A 78 6.87 6.72 8.57
C PHE A 78 5.62 7.15 7.80
N VAL A 79 5.28 6.41 6.75
CA VAL A 79 4.09 6.72 5.93
C VAL A 79 2.82 6.36 6.70
N ASP A 80 1.95 7.36 6.91
CA ASP A 80 0.65 7.25 7.56
C ASP A 80 -0.48 7.03 6.55
N LEU A 81 -1.70 6.75 7.05
CA LEU A 81 -2.88 6.53 6.21
C LEU A 81 -4.03 7.46 6.60
N PHE A 82 -4.53 8.24 5.65
CA PHE A 82 -5.73 9.05 5.83
C PHE A 82 -6.86 8.56 4.93
N PHE A 83 -7.97 8.13 5.55
CA PHE A 83 -9.18 7.67 4.88
C PHE A 83 -10.30 8.70 4.97
N VAL A 84 -11.00 8.92 3.86
CA VAL A 84 -12.24 9.70 3.85
C VAL A 84 -13.45 8.78 3.74
N ASN A 85 -14.55 9.17 4.40
CA ASN A 85 -15.73 8.33 4.54
C ASN A 85 -17.00 9.04 4.03
N GLY A 86 -18.10 8.31 3.84
CA GLY A 86 -19.37 8.90 3.42
C GLY A 86 -20.04 9.74 4.52
N ALA A 87 -21.18 10.35 4.18
CA ALA A 87 -22.01 11.09 5.11
C ALA A 87 -23.49 10.79 4.86
N PRO A 88 -24.36 10.88 5.88
CA PRO A 88 -25.78 10.62 5.70
C PRO A 88 -26.43 11.66 4.78
N SER A 89 -27.26 11.19 3.86
CA SER A 89 -28.10 12.02 2.99
C SER A 89 -29.40 12.43 3.72
N PRO A 90 -30.01 13.57 3.36
CA PRO A 90 -29.57 14.55 2.35
C PRO A 90 -28.59 15.61 2.88
N GLU A 91 -28.40 15.73 4.19
CA GLU A 91 -27.65 16.86 4.78
C GLU A 91 -26.15 16.75 4.53
N HIS A 92 -25.63 15.54 4.35
CA HIS A 92 -24.20 15.22 4.23
C HIS A 92 -23.38 15.71 5.42
N ILE A 93 -23.91 15.53 6.64
CA ILE A 93 -23.25 15.92 7.88
C ILE A 93 -23.04 14.69 8.76
N ARG A 94 -21.77 14.32 9.01
CA ARG A 94 -21.41 13.22 9.92
C ARG A 94 -21.67 13.62 11.37
N LYS A 95 -22.35 12.73 12.10
CA LYS A 95 -22.57 12.82 13.55
C LYS A 95 -22.11 11.56 14.29
N ASP A 96 -22.20 10.41 13.62
CA ASP A 96 -21.79 9.11 14.14
C ASP A 96 -20.27 8.93 13.96
N PRO A 97 -19.51 8.63 15.04
CA PRO A 97 -18.10 8.30 14.94
C PRO A 97 -17.77 7.18 13.95
N ALA A 98 -18.70 6.23 13.73
CA ALA A 98 -18.49 5.14 12.79
C ALA A 98 -18.26 5.63 11.34
N SER A 99 -18.76 6.81 10.98
CA SER A 99 -18.59 7.40 9.64
C SER A 99 -17.59 8.54 9.59
N PHE A 100 -16.82 8.78 10.66
CA PHE A 100 -15.73 9.73 10.61
C PHE A 100 -14.68 9.29 9.56
N ASN A 101 -14.00 10.28 9.01
CA ASN A 101 -12.72 10.04 8.35
C ASN A 101 -11.75 9.42 9.37
N ARG A 102 -10.67 8.79 8.91
CA ARG A 102 -9.68 8.18 9.81
C ARG A 102 -8.26 8.55 9.44
N LEU A 103 -7.49 9.10 10.37
CA LEU A 103 -6.04 9.24 10.25
C LEU A 103 -5.37 8.21 11.16
N TYR A 104 -4.62 7.30 10.55
CA TYR A 104 -3.82 6.30 11.24
C TYR A 104 -2.35 6.67 11.17
N LYS A 105 -1.77 7.04 12.31
CA LYS A 105 -0.34 7.29 12.44
C LYS A 105 0.42 5.97 12.45
N ASN A 106 1.40 5.81 11.59
CA ASN A 106 2.30 4.67 11.58
C ASN A 106 3.28 4.75 12.77
N ASN A 107 3.44 3.65 13.49
CA ASN A 107 4.33 3.59 14.66
C ASN A 107 5.75 3.12 14.31
N GLY A 108 6.06 2.88 13.03
CA GLY A 108 7.37 2.42 12.56
C GLY A 108 7.67 0.94 12.81
N ASN A 109 6.74 0.20 13.40
CA ASN A 109 6.89 -1.22 13.76
C ASN A 109 5.83 -2.13 13.11
N GLY A 110 5.18 -1.66 12.05
CA GLY A 110 4.09 -2.37 11.36
C GLY A 110 2.72 -2.23 12.03
N THR A 111 2.60 -1.41 13.08
CA THR A 111 1.32 -1.05 13.70
C THR A 111 0.97 0.41 13.49
N PHE A 112 -0.31 0.73 13.67
CA PHE A 112 -0.88 2.05 13.50
C PHE A 112 -1.69 2.46 14.72
N THR A 113 -1.74 3.76 14.97
CA THR A 113 -2.58 4.38 15.99
C THR A 113 -3.58 5.31 15.33
N ASP A 114 -4.87 5.13 15.63
CA ASP A 114 -5.89 6.10 15.22
C ASP A 114 -5.68 7.41 15.99
N VAL A 115 -5.29 8.47 15.27
CA VAL A 115 -5.06 9.82 15.80
C VAL A 115 -6.09 10.81 15.27
N THR A 116 -7.20 10.32 14.70
CA THR A 116 -8.22 11.14 14.01
C THR A 116 -8.74 12.30 14.84
N GLU A 117 -9.10 12.04 16.09
CA GLU A 117 -9.64 13.08 16.97
C GLU A 117 -8.56 14.07 17.38
N ALA A 118 -7.36 13.59 17.73
CA ALA A 118 -6.23 14.43 18.11
C ALA A 118 -5.81 15.37 16.96
N ALA A 119 -5.90 14.89 15.71
CA ALA A 119 -5.62 15.68 14.52
C ALA A 119 -6.79 16.59 14.08
N GLY A 120 -7.96 16.49 14.72
CA GLY A 120 -9.15 17.26 14.31
C GLY A 120 -9.75 16.83 12.97
N LEU A 121 -9.39 15.65 12.46
CA LEU A 121 -9.74 15.20 11.10
C LEU A 121 -11.01 14.36 11.03
N THR A 122 -11.81 14.32 12.09
CA THR A 122 -13.06 13.52 12.14
C THR A 122 -14.03 13.81 10.99
N GLY A 123 -14.05 15.05 10.49
CA GLY A 123 -15.07 15.54 9.56
C GLY A 123 -16.45 15.72 10.21
N ARG A 124 -16.54 15.65 11.55
CA ARG A 124 -17.78 15.83 12.32
C ARG A 124 -18.34 17.23 12.09
N GLY A 125 -19.64 17.31 11.81
CA GLY A 125 -20.32 18.60 11.64
C GLY A 125 -19.98 19.35 10.34
N ILE A 126 -19.03 18.84 9.54
CA ILE A 126 -18.68 19.41 8.25
C ILE A 126 -19.62 18.88 7.19
N LYS A 127 -20.21 19.78 6.40
CA LYS A 127 -21.07 19.42 5.26
C LYS A 127 -20.20 18.93 4.11
N GLY A 128 -20.41 17.68 3.68
CA GLY A 128 -19.78 17.14 2.49
C GLY A 128 -19.68 15.63 2.45
N TYR A 129 -19.66 15.11 1.23
CA TYR A 129 -19.41 13.70 0.91
C TYR A 129 -18.10 13.62 0.11
N PRO A 130 -16.93 13.50 0.77
CA PRO A 130 -15.63 13.40 0.13
C PRO A 130 -15.53 12.09 -0.64
N GLN A 131 -15.05 12.20 -1.87
CA GLN A 131 -14.91 11.10 -2.84
C GLN A 131 -13.46 10.82 -3.21
N GLY A 132 -12.55 11.70 -2.80
CA GLY A 132 -11.15 11.69 -3.17
C GLY A 132 -10.32 12.38 -2.11
N VAL A 133 -9.04 12.05 -2.12
CA VAL A 133 -8.02 12.70 -1.29
C VAL A 133 -6.73 12.73 -2.10
N ALA A 134 -6.02 13.85 -2.01
CA ALA A 134 -4.70 14.01 -2.59
C ALA A 134 -3.77 14.55 -1.48
N ALA A 135 -2.54 14.09 -1.47
CA ALA A 135 -1.48 14.58 -0.60
C ALA A 135 -0.31 15.01 -1.46
N GLY A 136 0.33 16.10 -1.08
CA GLY A 136 1.49 16.66 -1.77
C GLY A 136 2.12 17.75 -0.92
N ASP A 137 3.39 18.01 -1.18
CA ASP A 137 4.08 19.21 -0.73
C ASP A 137 3.74 20.34 -1.74
N TYR A 138 3.31 21.50 -1.26
CA TYR A 138 2.82 22.61 -2.08
C TYR A 138 3.57 23.92 -1.78
#